data_AF-A0A836Q060-F1
#
_entry.id   AF-A0A836Q060-F1
#
_cell.length_a   1.000
_cell.length_b   1.000
_cell.length_c   1.000
_cell.angle_alpha   90.00
_cell.angle_beta   90.00
_cell.angle_gamma   90.00
#
_symmetry.space_group_name_H-M   'P 1'
#
loop_
_entity.id
_entity.type
_entity.pdbx_description
1 polymer ?
#
loop_
_entity_poly.entity_id
_entity_poly.type
_entity_poly.pdbx_seq_one_letter_code
_entity_poly.pdbx_strand_id
1 'polypeptide(L)'
;MIPTKASERESFTLTKVEIEGIPNAHILESDSIDSLLVAPGRHLLGYRRQLAAFTATVTWIDALSAANELPENLNELCTVTVMAEGCGHNLPGAVGCALDGAHYRGDNWIGVSRFALPNKEGQEYTDFDAKVTYMRVHSVAPVWLMLDTIATGATLIKGLTATFENCKKPKRILLAASCGSIVGTRKIVEYLQSEKIDVHVTFWGAAFGLWNDGTGLPWCHPDTIISGTTRGVTNRQIAGRLFNEIPGFCAVGDCSANFFDVEDAKRVLKEEEYKFSWRLPTL
;
A
#
# COMPACT_ATOMS: atom_id res chain seq x y z
N MET A 1 12.22 14.84 -8.85
CA MET A 1 11.37 15.94 -9.38
C MET A 1 9.94 15.48 -9.16
N ILE A 2 9.06 16.30 -8.57
CA ILE A 2 7.64 15.94 -8.42
C ILE A 2 7.01 16.13 -9.80
N PRO A 3 6.41 15.10 -10.43
CA PRO A 3 5.76 15.27 -11.71
C PRO A 3 4.54 16.17 -11.50
N THR A 4 4.55 17.35 -12.12
CA THR A 4 3.44 18.32 -12.03
C THR A 4 2.67 18.42 -13.33
N LYS A 5 3.18 17.83 -14.41
CA LYS A 5 2.57 17.83 -15.74
C LYS A 5 2.42 16.42 -16.28
N ALA A 6 1.41 16.21 -17.12
CA ALA A 6 1.17 14.93 -17.77
C ALA A 6 2.39 14.41 -18.57
N SER A 7 3.16 15.30 -19.18
CA SER A 7 4.39 14.97 -19.92
C SER A 7 5.56 14.49 -19.07
N GLU A 8 5.49 14.69 -17.75
CA GLU A 8 6.52 14.28 -16.78
C GLU A 8 6.15 12.97 -16.06
N ARG A 9 4.99 12.39 -16.39
CA ARG A 9 4.50 11.15 -15.80
C ARG A 9 5.30 9.96 -16.33
N GLU A 10 5.60 9.03 -15.43
CA GLU A 10 6.25 7.77 -15.82
C GLU A 10 5.29 6.86 -16.60
N SER A 11 5.83 5.97 -17.42
CA SER A 11 5.05 4.90 -18.01
C SER A 11 4.63 3.88 -16.96
N PHE A 12 3.45 3.30 -17.14
CA PHE A 12 2.94 2.25 -16.26
C PHE A 12 2.33 1.09 -17.04
N THR A 13 2.26 -0.06 -16.37
CA THR A 13 1.45 -1.21 -16.81
C THR A 13 0.45 -1.54 -15.72
N LEU A 14 -0.84 -1.58 -16.06
CA LEU A 14 -1.90 -2.05 -15.20
C LEU A 14 -2.39 -3.41 -15.71
N THR A 15 -2.13 -4.47 -14.96
CA THR A 15 -2.50 -5.83 -15.34
C THR A 15 -3.62 -6.34 -14.46
N LYS A 16 -4.76 -6.73 -15.04
CA LYS A 16 -5.79 -7.45 -14.31
C LYS A 16 -5.29 -8.85 -13.96
N VAL A 17 -5.50 -9.26 -12.72
CA VAL A 17 -5.13 -10.59 -12.21
C VAL A 17 -6.32 -11.24 -11.52
N GLU A 18 -6.41 -12.55 -11.64
CA GLU A 18 -7.45 -13.33 -10.96
C GLU A 18 -6.90 -13.85 -9.63
N ILE A 19 -7.50 -13.39 -8.53
CA ILE A 19 -7.14 -13.81 -7.17
C ILE A 19 -8.41 -14.25 -6.46
N GLU A 20 -8.46 -15.50 -6.03
CA GLU A 20 -9.64 -16.05 -5.34
C GLU A 20 -10.03 -15.18 -4.13
N GLY A 21 -11.30 -14.78 -4.08
CA GLY A 21 -11.86 -13.95 -3.01
C GLY A 21 -11.55 -12.45 -3.12
N ILE A 22 -10.87 -11.98 -4.17
CA ILE A 22 -10.58 -10.56 -4.41
C ILE A 22 -11.07 -10.20 -5.83
N PRO A 23 -12.28 -9.67 -5.98
CA PRO A 23 -12.79 -9.31 -7.30
C PRO A 23 -12.03 -8.10 -7.85
N ASN A 24 -11.94 -8.01 -9.17
CA ASN A 24 -11.34 -6.87 -9.87
C ASN A 24 -9.92 -6.53 -9.39
N ALA A 25 -9.11 -7.53 -9.04
CA ALA A 25 -7.73 -7.31 -8.62
C ALA A 25 -6.85 -6.89 -9.81
N HIS A 26 -5.99 -5.90 -9.58
CA HIS A 26 -4.98 -5.46 -10.54
C HIS A 26 -3.61 -5.40 -9.90
N ILE A 27 -2.57 -5.54 -10.71
CA ILE A 27 -1.18 -5.25 -10.37
C ILE A 27 -0.73 -4.06 -11.21
N LEU A 28 -0.26 -3.01 -10.54
CA LEU A 28 0.31 -1.82 -11.16
C LEU A 28 1.84 -1.86 -11.07
N GLU A 29 2.50 -1.63 -12.19
CA GLU A 29 3.96 -1.63 -12.31
C GLU A 29 4.45 -0.32 -12.92
N SER A 30 5.47 0.29 -12.31
CA SER A 30 6.10 1.54 -12.77
C SER A 30 7.47 1.75 -12.09
N ASP A 31 8.25 2.73 -12.54
CA ASP A 31 9.61 2.96 -12.04
C ASP A 31 9.62 3.39 -10.57
N SER A 32 8.65 4.21 -10.16
CA SER A 32 8.50 4.64 -8.76
C SER A 32 8.07 3.49 -7.84
N ILE A 33 7.24 2.56 -8.32
CA ILE A 33 6.86 1.35 -7.58
C ILE A 33 8.08 0.44 -7.39
N ASP A 34 8.86 0.21 -8.45
CA ASP A 34 10.09 -0.58 -8.36
C ASP A 34 11.11 0.06 -7.41
N SER A 35 11.17 1.40 -7.41
CA SER A 35 12.01 2.16 -6.48
C SER A 35 11.62 1.94 -5.02
N LEU A 36 10.32 1.79 -4.73
CA LEU A 36 9.80 1.57 -3.38
C LEU A 36 9.95 0.12 -2.90
N LEU A 37 9.82 -0.85 -3.81
CA LEU A 37 9.67 -2.27 -3.48
C LEU A 37 10.88 -3.15 -3.81
N VAL A 38 11.76 -2.71 -4.71
CA VAL A 38 12.87 -3.52 -5.22
C VAL A 38 14.21 -2.83 -4.98
N ALA A 39 14.48 -1.74 -5.70
CA ALA A 39 15.75 -1.02 -5.63
C ALA A 39 15.53 0.45 -6.00
N PRO A 40 15.84 1.42 -5.12
CA PRO A 40 16.53 1.29 -3.82
C PRO A 40 15.77 0.56 -2.70
N GLY A 41 14.45 0.37 -2.82
CA GLY A 41 13.66 -0.36 -1.83
C GLY A 41 13.80 0.22 -0.43
N ARG A 42 14.20 -0.60 0.55
CA ARG A 42 14.41 -0.20 1.95
C ARG A 42 15.51 0.86 2.16
N HIS A 43 16.38 1.12 1.18
CA HIS A 43 17.35 2.24 1.25
C HIS A 43 16.72 3.59 0.92
N LEU A 44 15.50 3.59 0.39
CA LEU A 44 14.78 4.81 0.10
C LEU A 44 14.09 5.31 1.36
N LEU A 45 14.66 6.35 1.97
CA LEU A 45 14.24 6.92 3.26
C LEU A 45 13.92 8.42 3.15
N GLY A 46 13.18 8.91 4.14
CA GLY A 46 12.78 10.29 4.34
C GLY A 46 12.07 10.88 3.14
N TYR A 47 12.42 12.11 2.81
CA TYR A 47 11.81 12.85 1.70
C TYR A 47 11.97 12.16 0.35
N ARG A 48 13.07 11.44 0.10
CA ARG A 48 13.25 10.71 -1.17
C ARG A 48 12.24 9.57 -1.31
N ARG A 49 11.92 8.89 -0.22
CA ARG A 49 10.82 7.90 -0.19
C ARG A 49 9.49 8.56 -0.43
N GLN A 50 9.24 9.68 0.23
CA GLN A 50 7.99 10.44 0.08
C GLN A 50 7.76 10.85 -1.38
N LEU A 51 8.81 11.27 -2.08
CA LEU A 51 8.74 11.59 -3.49
C LEU A 51 8.39 10.38 -4.38
N ALA A 52 9.01 9.23 -4.15
CA ALA A 52 8.69 8.02 -4.90
C ALA A 52 7.28 7.51 -4.58
N ALA A 53 6.89 7.52 -3.31
CA ALA A 53 5.55 7.17 -2.83
C ALA A 53 4.48 8.06 -3.48
N PHE A 54 4.70 9.38 -3.50
CA PHE A 54 3.83 10.33 -4.17
C PHE A 54 3.74 10.07 -5.68
N THR A 55 4.89 9.84 -6.33
CA THR A 55 4.95 9.56 -7.78
C THR A 55 4.16 8.29 -8.11
N ALA A 56 4.36 7.22 -7.34
CA ALA A 56 3.60 5.96 -7.49
C ALA A 56 2.10 6.17 -7.29
N THR A 57 1.71 7.02 -6.32
CA THR A 57 0.31 7.36 -6.11
C THR A 57 -0.29 8.16 -7.27
N VAL A 58 0.44 9.13 -7.85
CA VAL A 58 0.00 9.83 -9.07
C VAL A 58 -0.21 8.84 -10.21
N THR A 59 0.78 7.97 -10.46
CA THR A 59 0.72 6.91 -11.47
C THR A 59 -0.47 5.97 -11.27
N TRP A 60 -0.81 5.65 -10.02
CA TRP A 60 -1.99 4.85 -9.71
C TRP A 60 -3.30 5.56 -10.10
N ILE A 61 -3.44 6.84 -9.78
CA ILE A 61 -4.64 7.60 -10.18
C ILE A 61 -4.73 7.71 -11.71
N ASP A 62 -3.59 7.90 -12.39
CA ASP A 62 -3.54 7.89 -13.86
C ASP A 62 -3.98 6.55 -14.46
N ALA A 63 -3.54 5.45 -13.87
CA ALA A 63 -3.93 4.11 -14.28
C ALA A 63 -5.43 3.86 -14.09
N LEU A 64 -6.00 4.30 -12.96
CA LEU A 64 -7.45 4.23 -12.72
C LEU A 64 -8.23 5.08 -13.73
N SER A 65 -7.73 6.28 -14.05
CA SER A 65 -8.37 7.14 -15.05
C SER A 65 -8.32 6.51 -16.44
N ALA A 66 -7.18 5.96 -16.85
CA ALA A 66 -7.01 5.31 -18.15
C ALA A 66 -7.87 4.04 -18.29
N ALA A 67 -8.12 3.34 -17.18
CA ALA A 67 -8.99 2.18 -17.12
C ALA A 67 -10.49 2.53 -17.02
N ASN A 68 -10.86 3.82 -16.93
CA ASN A 68 -12.23 4.29 -16.67
C ASN A 68 -12.84 3.78 -15.35
N GLU A 69 -12.01 3.65 -14.31
CA GLU A 69 -12.43 3.14 -12.99
C GLU A 69 -12.80 4.27 -12.01
N LEU A 70 -12.38 5.49 -12.31
CA LEU A 70 -12.81 6.70 -11.61
C LEU A 70 -14.28 7.04 -11.96
N PRO A 71 -15.04 7.66 -11.04
CA PRO A 71 -16.40 8.09 -11.34
C PRO A 71 -16.39 9.19 -12.41
N GLU A 72 -17.39 9.16 -13.31
CA GLU A 72 -17.58 10.20 -14.33
C GLU A 72 -17.70 11.60 -13.72
N ASN A 73 -18.40 11.70 -12.57
CA ASN A 73 -18.50 12.92 -11.78
C ASN A 73 -17.53 12.88 -10.60
N LEU A 74 -16.43 13.63 -10.69
CA LEU A 74 -15.40 13.68 -9.64
C LEU A 74 -15.88 14.29 -8.30
N ASN A 75 -17.04 14.95 -8.25
CA ASN A 75 -17.67 15.33 -6.97
C ASN A 75 -18.22 14.12 -6.20
N GLU A 76 -18.26 12.94 -6.81
CA GLU A 76 -18.57 11.67 -6.15
C GLU A 76 -17.34 10.97 -5.57
N LEU A 77 -16.17 11.59 -5.72
CA LEU A 77 -14.90 11.09 -5.23
C LEU A 77 -14.45 11.86 -3.98
N CYS A 78 -13.98 11.13 -2.97
CA CYS A 78 -13.15 11.69 -1.90
C CYS A 78 -11.96 10.78 -1.65
N THR A 79 -10.93 11.33 -1.00
CA THR A 79 -9.81 10.54 -0.49
C THR A 79 -10.05 10.20 0.99
N VAL A 80 -9.51 9.07 1.42
CA VAL A 80 -9.45 8.69 2.84
C VAL A 80 -8.03 8.24 3.16
N THR A 81 -7.29 9.11 3.84
CA THR A 81 -5.93 8.85 4.30
C THR A 81 -5.93 8.04 5.58
N VAL A 82 -5.38 6.82 5.51
CA VAL A 82 -5.01 6.02 6.69
C VAL A 82 -3.68 6.55 7.20
N MET A 83 -3.67 7.10 8.41
CA MET A 83 -2.51 7.80 8.95
C MET A 83 -1.31 6.88 9.17
N ALA A 84 -0.13 7.50 9.33
CA ALA A 84 1.20 6.91 9.22
C ALA A 84 1.58 6.70 7.75
N GLU A 85 1.31 5.53 7.17
CA GLU A 85 1.75 5.22 5.80
C GLU A 85 1.10 6.12 4.76
N GLY A 86 -0.24 6.22 4.78
CA GLY A 86 -0.98 7.00 3.79
C GLY A 86 -0.59 8.49 3.74
N CYS A 87 -0.10 9.05 4.85
CA CYS A 87 0.43 10.41 4.89
C CYS A 87 1.67 10.58 4.01
N GLY A 88 2.54 9.58 3.94
CA GLY A 88 3.75 9.59 3.10
C GLY A 88 3.45 9.60 1.60
N HIS A 89 2.28 9.12 1.21
CA HIS A 89 1.83 9.09 -0.18
C HIS A 89 1.14 10.37 -0.64
N ASN A 90 0.66 11.22 0.29
CA ASN A 90 -0.08 12.45 -0.01
C ASN A 90 -1.16 12.26 -1.09
N LEU A 91 -2.06 11.30 -0.84
CA LEU A 91 -3.16 10.93 -1.73
C LEU A 91 -3.97 12.14 -2.26
N PRO A 92 -4.42 13.10 -1.45
CA PRO A 92 -5.13 14.27 -1.99
C PRO A 92 -4.28 15.08 -2.98
N GLY A 93 -3.00 15.30 -2.68
CA GLY A 93 -2.09 15.97 -3.61
C GLY A 93 -1.91 15.20 -4.92
N ALA A 94 -1.86 13.86 -4.84
CA ALA A 94 -1.68 13.01 -6.01
C ALA A 94 -2.91 13.04 -6.93
N VAL A 95 -4.13 13.02 -6.36
CA VAL A 95 -5.38 13.23 -7.11
C VAL A 95 -5.36 14.58 -7.82
N GLY A 96 -4.98 15.65 -7.12
CA GLY A 96 -4.87 16.98 -7.70
C GLY A 96 -3.89 17.04 -8.88
N CYS A 97 -2.76 16.32 -8.81
CA CYS A 97 -1.77 16.27 -9.89
C CYS A 97 -2.21 15.39 -11.07
N ALA A 98 -2.82 14.23 -10.79
CA ALA A 98 -3.27 13.29 -11.82
C ALA A 98 -4.46 13.84 -12.63
N LEU A 99 -5.39 14.52 -11.95
CA LEU A 99 -6.64 15.02 -12.54
C LEU A 99 -6.62 16.52 -12.86
N ASP A 100 -5.42 17.11 -12.99
CA ASP A 100 -5.18 18.51 -13.40
C ASP A 100 -6.02 19.54 -12.62
N GLY A 101 -6.04 19.39 -11.29
CA GLY A 101 -6.77 20.30 -10.39
C GLY A 101 -8.30 20.16 -10.43
N ALA A 102 -8.84 19.10 -11.03
CA ALA A 102 -10.28 18.85 -11.01
C ALA A 102 -10.83 18.80 -9.57
N HIS A 103 -12.03 19.36 -9.40
CA HIS A 103 -12.67 19.42 -8.08
C HIS A 103 -13.15 18.03 -7.65
N TYR A 104 -12.71 17.62 -6.46
CA TYR A 104 -13.19 16.46 -5.70
C TYR A 104 -13.47 16.89 -4.26
N ARG A 105 -14.13 16.03 -3.46
CA ARG A 105 -14.62 16.41 -2.12
C ARG A 105 -13.54 16.61 -1.04
N GLY A 106 -12.26 16.50 -1.38
CA GLY A 106 -11.16 16.62 -0.42
C GLY A 106 -10.88 15.33 0.35
N ASP A 107 -10.17 15.47 1.47
CA ASP A 107 -9.61 14.33 2.22
C ASP A 107 -10.27 14.09 3.57
N ASN A 108 -10.39 12.81 3.92
CA ASN A 108 -10.83 12.31 5.22
C ASN A 108 -9.67 11.51 5.86
N TRP A 109 -9.66 11.38 7.18
CA TRP A 109 -8.49 10.89 7.90
C TRP A 109 -8.88 9.86 8.94
N ILE A 110 -8.17 8.74 8.98
CA ILE A 110 -8.35 7.66 9.95
C ILE A 110 -6.99 7.31 10.54
N GLY A 111 -6.82 7.46 11.85
CA GLY A 111 -5.64 7.03 12.58
C GLY A 111 -5.94 5.77 13.37
N VAL A 112 -5.22 4.68 13.06
CA VAL A 112 -5.31 3.42 13.78
C VAL A 112 -3.91 3.01 14.22
N SER A 113 -3.73 2.71 15.49
CA SER A 113 -2.45 2.30 16.07
C SER A 113 -2.50 0.84 16.44
N ARG A 114 -1.42 0.11 16.14
CA ARG A 114 -1.20 -1.26 16.58
C ARG A 114 -0.41 -1.27 17.88
N PHE A 115 -0.78 -2.18 18.79
CA PHE A 115 -0.08 -2.40 20.05
C PHE A 115 0.23 -3.89 20.16
N ALA A 116 1.52 -4.22 20.28
CA ALA A 116 1.93 -5.59 20.56
C ALA A 116 1.33 -6.03 21.90
N LEU A 117 0.66 -7.17 21.89
CA LEU A 117 0.19 -7.82 23.11
C LEU A 117 1.35 -8.60 23.74
N PRO A 118 1.34 -8.81 25.07
CA PRO A 118 2.35 -9.62 25.72
C PRO A 118 2.42 -11.02 25.12
N ASN A 119 3.60 -11.44 24.66
CA ASN A 119 3.82 -12.78 24.13
C ASN A 119 3.47 -13.82 25.20
N LYS A 120 2.62 -14.79 24.86
CA LYS A 120 2.32 -15.93 25.74
C LYS A 120 3.40 -17.00 25.57
N GLU A 121 3.62 -17.78 26.63
CA GLU A 121 4.57 -18.88 26.60
C GLU A 121 4.18 -19.89 25.51
N GLY A 122 5.10 -20.19 24.59
CA GLY A 122 4.86 -21.08 23.44
C GLY A 122 4.25 -20.43 22.20
N GLN A 123 4.05 -19.10 22.15
CA GLN A 123 3.66 -18.41 20.91
C GLN A 123 4.87 -18.19 19.99
N GLU A 124 4.73 -18.63 18.73
CA GLU A 124 5.73 -18.39 17.68
C GLU A 124 5.65 -16.98 17.07
N TYR A 125 4.56 -16.23 17.34
CA TYR A 125 4.32 -14.90 16.78
C TYR A 125 3.74 -13.94 17.82
N THR A 126 3.98 -12.64 17.63
CA THR A 126 3.42 -11.58 18.46
C THR A 126 2.01 -11.24 18.02
N ASP A 127 1.04 -11.36 18.93
CA ASP A 127 -0.30 -10.86 18.71
C ASP A 127 -0.32 -9.33 18.75
N PHE A 128 -1.17 -8.71 17.93
CA PHE A 128 -1.35 -7.25 17.93
C PHE A 128 -2.83 -6.91 18.12
N ASP A 129 -3.10 -5.93 18.99
CA ASP A 129 -4.39 -5.25 19.04
C ASP A 129 -4.34 -3.93 18.23
N ALA A 130 -5.48 -3.47 17.74
CA ALA A 130 -5.62 -2.25 16.97
C ALA A 130 -6.64 -1.31 17.61
N LYS A 131 -6.25 -0.04 17.82
CA LYS A 131 -7.11 1.00 18.38
C LYS A 131 -7.19 2.19 17.45
N VAL A 132 -8.41 2.70 17.22
CA VAL A 132 -8.61 3.97 16.51
C VAL A 132 -8.20 5.10 17.45
N THR A 133 -7.18 5.85 17.07
CA THR A 133 -6.60 6.95 17.85
C THR A 133 -6.99 8.32 17.31
N TYR A 134 -7.40 8.38 16.04
CA TYR A 134 -7.86 9.61 15.40
C TYR A 134 -8.89 9.30 14.32
N MET A 135 -9.86 10.19 14.13
CA MET A 135 -10.81 10.10 13.03
C MET A 135 -11.35 11.48 12.68
N ARG A 136 -11.34 11.82 11.40
CA ARG A 136 -11.95 13.03 10.84
C ARG A 136 -12.55 12.71 9.48
N VAL A 137 -13.86 12.45 9.48
CA VAL A 137 -14.59 12.00 8.29
C VAL A 137 -15.80 12.91 8.09
N HIS A 138 -15.60 14.00 7.34
CA HIS A 138 -16.60 15.07 7.17
C HIS A 138 -17.04 15.29 5.73
N SER A 139 -16.27 14.81 4.75
CA SER A 139 -16.53 15.04 3.32
C SER A 139 -16.63 13.71 2.58
N VAL A 140 -17.51 12.83 3.08
CA VAL A 140 -17.72 11.52 2.46
C VAL A 140 -18.37 11.65 1.10
N ALA A 141 -17.93 10.81 0.19
CA ALA A 141 -18.46 10.68 -1.16
C ALA A 141 -18.92 9.24 -1.44
N PRO A 142 -19.69 8.99 -2.51
CA PRO A 142 -20.03 7.65 -2.94
C PRO A 142 -18.83 6.76 -3.31
N VAL A 143 -17.71 7.34 -3.76
CA VAL A 143 -16.49 6.62 -4.11
C VAL A 143 -15.33 7.12 -3.24
N TRP A 144 -14.66 6.19 -2.55
CA TRP A 144 -13.48 6.52 -1.74
C TRP A 144 -12.22 5.99 -2.41
N LEU A 145 -11.21 6.85 -2.53
CA LEU A 145 -9.83 6.45 -2.81
C LEU A 145 -9.10 6.21 -1.50
N MET A 146 -8.50 5.05 -1.36
CA MET A 146 -7.75 4.64 -0.17
C MET A 146 -6.46 3.96 -0.58
N LEU A 147 -5.40 4.15 0.21
CA LEU A 147 -4.18 3.38 0.07
C LEU A 147 -3.57 3.08 1.43
N ASP A 148 -2.99 1.89 1.57
CA ASP A 148 -2.29 1.47 2.79
C ASP A 148 -1.29 0.34 2.49
N THR A 149 -0.40 0.05 3.44
CA THR A 149 0.34 -1.21 3.49
C THR A 149 -0.52 -2.26 4.18
N ILE A 150 -0.76 -3.38 3.53
CA ILE A 150 -1.70 -4.40 4.00
C ILE A 150 -0.96 -5.69 4.33
N ALA A 151 -0.62 -5.89 5.61
CA ALA A 151 -0.18 -7.20 6.10
C ALA A 151 -1.40 -8.09 6.37
N THR A 152 -1.90 -8.15 7.61
CA THR A 152 -3.08 -8.98 7.99
C THR A 152 -4.43 -8.33 7.69
N GLY A 153 -4.47 -7.05 7.31
CA GLY A 153 -5.70 -6.28 7.10
C GLY A 153 -6.42 -5.81 8.37
N ALA A 154 -6.00 -6.28 9.56
CA ALA A 154 -6.70 -5.99 10.82
C ALA A 154 -6.80 -4.49 11.16
N THR A 155 -5.76 -3.71 10.85
CA THR A 155 -5.73 -2.26 11.11
C THR A 155 -6.80 -1.54 10.29
N LEU A 156 -6.83 -1.82 8.99
CA LEU A 156 -7.76 -1.18 8.08
C LEU A 156 -9.20 -1.58 8.38
N ILE A 157 -9.47 -2.87 8.66
CA ILE A 157 -10.81 -3.33 9.08
C ILE A 157 -11.25 -2.58 10.33
N LYS A 158 -10.42 -2.49 11.37
CA LYS A 158 -10.76 -1.76 12.60
C LYS A 158 -11.08 -0.28 12.33
N GLY A 159 -10.27 0.38 11.50
CA GLY A 159 -10.48 1.77 11.11
C GLY A 159 -11.78 1.98 10.32
N LEU A 160 -12.06 1.09 9.35
CA LEU A 160 -13.27 1.13 8.55
C LEU A 160 -14.52 0.87 9.39
N THR A 161 -14.48 -0.10 10.32
CA THR A 161 -15.59 -0.37 11.23
C THR A 161 -15.96 0.87 12.04
N ALA A 162 -14.99 1.50 12.71
CA ALA A 162 -15.25 2.73 13.46
C ALA A 162 -15.71 3.87 12.54
N THR A 163 -15.19 3.95 11.31
CA THR A 163 -15.59 4.96 10.34
C THR A 163 -17.04 4.81 9.91
N PHE A 164 -17.49 3.58 9.63
CA PHE A 164 -18.86 3.29 9.20
C PHE A 164 -19.91 3.48 10.29
N GLU A 165 -19.50 3.47 11.56
CA GLU A 165 -20.35 3.88 12.68
C GLU A 165 -20.59 5.41 12.72
N ASN A 166 -19.71 6.19 12.10
CA ASN A 166 -19.69 7.66 12.25
C ASN A 166 -20.01 8.41 10.95
N CYS A 167 -20.15 7.73 9.81
CA CYS A 167 -20.46 8.36 8.54
C CYS A 167 -21.25 7.44 7.60
N LYS A 168 -21.80 8.03 6.52
CA LYS A 168 -22.44 7.25 5.47
C LYS A 168 -21.39 6.42 4.71
N LYS A 169 -21.63 5.11 4.62
CA LYS A 169 -20.81 4.16 3.86
C LYS A 169 -20.73 4.57 2.37
N PRO A 170 -19.57 4.38 1.71
CA PRO A 170 -19.45 4.56 0.27
C PRO A 170 -20.25 3.49 -0.47
N LYS A 171 -20.46 3.71 -1.76
CA LYS A 171 -20.90 2.67 -2.69
C LYS A 171 -19.71 1.83 -3.16
N ARG A 172 -18.54 2.46 -3.34
CA ARG A 172 -17.33 1.85 -3.87
C ARG A 172 -16.08 2.34 -3.15
N ILE A 173 -15.12 1.46 -2.94
CA ILE A 173 -13.77 1.80 -2.52
C ILE A 173 -12.78 1.35 -3.61
N LEU A 174 -11.96 2.30 -4.06
CA LEU A 174 -10.79 2.07 -4.90
C LEU A 174 -9.58 2.01 -3.97
N LEU A 175 -9.10 0.81 -3.70
CA LEU A 175 -8.07 0.53 -2.68
C LEU A 175 -6.74 0.17 -3.35
N ALA A 176 -5.70 0.95 -3.11
CA ALA A 176 -4.33 0.54 -3.40
C ALA A 176 -3.69 -0.13 -2.18
N ALA A 177 -2.97 -1.22 -2.43
CA ALA A 177 -2.07 -1.83 -1.48
C ALA A 177 -0.63 -1.54 -1.91
N SER A 178 -0.02 -0.51 -1.32
CA SER A 178 1.34 -0.06 -1.72
C SER A 178 2.40 -1.14 -1.47
N CYS A 179 2.17 -1.97 -0.46
CA CYS A 179 2.69 -3.33 -0.35
C CYS A 179 1.63 -4.15 0.39
N GLY A 180 1.03 -5.14 -0.29
CA GLY A 180 -0.18 -5.80 0.21
C GLY A 180 -0.15 -7.31 0.10
N SER A 181 -0.52 -8.00 1.17
CA SER A 181 -0.72 -9.45 1.15
C SER A 181 -2.08 -9.82 0.58
N ILE A 182 -2.12 -10.96 -0.10
CA ILE A 182 -3.37 -11.56 -0.59
C ILE A 182 -4.30 -11.90 0.58
N VAL A 183 -3.76 -12.50 1.65
CA VAL A 183 -4.56 -12.96 2.81
C VAL A 183 -5.21 -11.79 3.54
N GLY A 184 -4.47 -10.74 3.84
CA GLY A 184 -5.02 -9.56 4.52
C GLY A 184 -6.00 -8.80 3.65
N THR A 185 -5.71 -8.67 2.36
CA THR A 185 -6.59 -7.98 1.41
C THR A 185 -7.90 -8.73 1.22
N ARG A 186 -7.87 -10.07 1.15
CA ARG A 186 -9.09 -10.89 1.09
C ARG A 186 -10.01 -10.63 2.28
N LYS A 187 -9.47 -10.57 3.50
CA LYS A 187 -10.26 -10.25 4.71
C LYS A 187 -10.89 -8.86 4.64
N ILE A 188 -10.17 -7.87 4.12
CA ILE A 188 -10.71 -6.51 3.92
C ILE A 188 -11.84 -6.54 2.88
N VAL A 189 -11.65 -7.23 1.75
CA VAL A 189 -12.67 -7.36 0.71
C VAL A 189 -13.92 -8.06 1.24
N GLU A 190 -13.78 -9.19 1.93
CA GLU A 190 -14.89 -9.92 2.55
C GLU A 190 -15.67 -9.01 3.51
N TYR A 191 -14.95 -8.25 4.34
CA TYR A 191 -15.57 -7.28 5.24
C TYR A 191 -16.35 -6.19 4.47
N LEU A 192 -15.75 -5.55 3.47
CA LEU A 192 -16.39 -4.51 2.68
C LEU A 192 -17.60 -5.02 1.88
N GLN A 193 -17.53 -6.23 1.34
CA GLN A 193 -18.65 -6.86 0.65
C GLN A 193 -19.80 -7.18 1.60
N SER A 194 -19.52 -7.59 2.84
CA SER A 194 -20.55 -7.77 3.87
C SER A 194 -21.28 -6.46 4.18
N GLU A 195 -20.59 -5.33 4.01
CA GLU A 195 -21.13 -3.97 4.13
C GLU A 195 -21.79 -3.46 2.83
N LYS A 196 -21.90 -4.30 1.80
CA LYS A 196 -22.45 -3.99 0.47
C LYS A 196 -21.69 -2.88 -0.27
N ILE A 197 -20.38 -2.83 -0.06
CA ILE A 197 -19.47 -1.88 -0.70
C ILE A 197 -18.75 -2.62 -1.84
N ASP A 198 -18.79 -2.05 -3.04
CA ASP A 198 -18.01 -2.53 -4.17
C ASP A 198 -16.52 -2.20 -3.97
N VAL A 199 -15.63 -3.10 -4.34
CA VAL A 199 -14.19 -2.95 -4.08
C VAL A 199 -13.39 -3.24 -5.32
N HIS A 200 -12.52 -2.30 -5.66
CA HIS A 200 -11.46 -2.48 -6.66
C HIS A 200 -10.13 -2.41 -5.94
N VAL A 201 -9.34 -3.48 -6.04
CA VAL A 201 -8.02 -3.56 -5.44
C VAL A 201 -6.93 -3.40 -6.49
N THR A 202 -5.97 -2.50 -6.24
CA THR A 202 -4.73 -2.39 -7.00
C THR A 202 -3.54 -2.71 -6.10
N PHE A 203 -2.83 -3.78 -6.38
CA PHE A 203 -1.55 -4.10 -5.75
C PHE A 203 -0.41 -3.41 -6.50
N TRP A 204 0.58 -2.90 -5.79
CA TRP A 204 1.76 -2.32 -6.42
C TRP A 204 2.86 -3.38 -6.57
N GLY A 205 3.32 -3.59 -7.80
CA GLY A 205 4.37 -4.54 -8.18
C GLY A 205 3.96 -6.02 -8.09
N ALA A 206 3.37 -6.44 -6.97
CA ALA A 206 2.90 -7.80 -6.74
C ALA A 206 1.80 -7.84 -5.68
N ALA A 207 0.95 -8.87 -5.74
CA ALA A 207 0.09 -9.26 -4.62
C ALA A 207 0.87 -10.28 -3.77
N PHE A 208 1.35 -9.86 -2.60
CA PHE A 208 2.33 -10.61 -1.83
C PHE A 208 1.71 -11.77 -1.05
N GLY A 209 2.49 -12.83 -0.85
CA GLY A 209 2.25 -13.77 0.24
C GLY A 209 2.49 -13.10 1.60
N LEU A 210 1.86 -13.64 2.64
CA LEU A 210 2.07 -13.18 4.02
C LEU A 210 2.95 -14.19 4.74
N TRP A 211 4.05 -13.73 5.32
CA TRP A 211 4.91 -14.58 6.13
C TRP A 211 4.22 -15.02 7.44
N ASN A 212 4.70 -16.12 8.02
CA ASN A 212 4.09 -16.74 9.19
C ASN A 212 4.09 -15.84 10.45
N ASP A 213 4.96 -14.83 10.51
CA ASP A 213 4.99 -13.82 11.57
C ASP A 213 3.84 -12.79 11.49
N GLY A 214 3.06 -12.80 10.41
CA GLY A 214 1.93 -11.90 10.19
C GLY A 214 2.30 -10.49 9.76
N THR A 215 3.56 -10.22 9.40
CA THR A 215 4.04 -8.90 8.98
C THR A 215 4.91 -8.91 7.73
N GLY A 216 5.63 -10.00 7.47
CA GLY A 216 6.50 -10.13 6.29
C GLY A 216 5.72 -10.19 4.98
N LEU A 217 6.14 -9.40 3.99
CA LEU A 217 5.57 -9.34 2.63
C LEU A 217 6.66 -9.63 1.58
N PRO A 218 7.01 -10.91 1.34
CA PRO A 218 8.19 -11.27 0.56
C PRO A 218 7.89 -11.43 -0.92
N TRP A 219 8.72 -10.84 -1.78
CA TRP A 219 8.70 -11.08 -3.23
C TRP A 219 8.83 -12.56 -3.60
N CYS A 220 9.62 -13.30 -2.82
CA CYS A 220 9.95 -14.70 -3.08
C CYS A 220 8.98 -15.68 -2.41
N HIS A 221 7.94 -15.22 -1.72
CA HIS A 221 6.95 -16.11 -1.14
C HIS A 221 6.28 -16.96 -2.24
N PRO A 222 6.03 -18.27 -2.01
CA PRO A 222 5.36 -19.13 -2.99
C PRO A 222 4.01 -18.56 -3.45
N ASP A 223 3.23 -18.02 -2.51
CA ASP A 223 1.92 -17.43 -2.78
C ASP A 223 1.97 -16.02 -3.39
N THR A 224 3.15 -15.40 -3.56
CA THR A 224 3.24 -14.08 -4.19
C THR A 224 2.89 -14.19 -5.67
N ILE A 225 1.86 -13.44 -6.07
CA ILE A 225 1.38 -13.32 -7.45
C ILE A 225 1.98 -12.06 -8.07
N ILE A 226 2.62 -12.24 -9.22
CA ILE A 226 3.10 -11.15 -10.08
C ILE A 226 2.20 -11.05 -11.33
N SER A 227 2.27 -9.91 -12.01
CA SER A 227 1.52 -9.61 -13.24
C SER A 227 1.80 -10.58 -14.40
N GLY A 228 2.96 -11.24 -14.39
CA GLY A 228 3.46 -12.05 -15.51
C GLY A 228 4.12 -11.25 -16.62
N THR A 229 4.18 -9.92 -16.52
CA THR A 229 4.92 -9.08 -17.47
C THR A 229 6.42 -9.32 -17.34
N THR A 230 7.19 -8.92 -18.36
CA THR A 230 8.66 -8.96 -18.29
C THR A 230 9.17 -8.20 -17.07
N ARG A 231 8.56 -7.05 -16.75
CA ARG A 231 8.92 -6.23 -15.60
C ARG A 231 8.71 -6.97 -14.28
N GLY A 232 7.53 -7.53 -14.05
CA GLY A 232 7.22 -8.29 -12.82
C GLY A 232 8.12 -9.51 -12.63
N VAL A 233 8.42 -10.24 -13.71
CA VAL A 233 9.35 -11.39 -13.67
C VAL A 233 10.77 -10.93 -13.32
N THR A 234 11.26 -9.86 -13.95
CA THR A 234 12.57 -9.29 -13.66
C THR A 234 12.66 -8.78 -12.21
N ASN A 235 11.63 -8.10 -11.71
CA ASN A 235 11.58 -7.61 -10.34
C ASN A 235 11.67 -8.73 -9.32
N ARG A 236 10.93 -9.84 -9.53
CA ARG A 236 11.02 -11.02 -8.66
C ARG A 236 12.43 -11.63 -8.67
N GLN A 237 13.07 -11.71 -9.83
CA GLN A 237 14.45 -12.21 -9.95
C GLN A 237 15.46 -11.29 -9.26
N ILE A 238 15.33 -9.98 -9.42
CA ILE A 238 16.17 -8.99 -8.73
C ILE A 238 15.98 -9.16 -7.23
N ALA A 239 14.75 -9.12 -6.74
CA ALA A 239 14.43 -9.30 -5.32
C ALA A 239 15.02 -10.60 -4.76
N GLY A 240 14.93 -11.72 -5.48
CA GLY A 240 15.55 -12.99 -5.08
C GLY A 240 17.06 -12.89 -4.89
N ARG A 241 17.77 -12.16 -5.77
CA ARG A 241 19.21 -11.90 -5.64
C ARG A 241 19.54 -10.92 -4.52
N LEU A 242 18.75 -9.87 -4.36
CA LEU A 242 18.99 -8.83 -3.35
C LEU A 242 18.78 -9.34 -1.94
N PHE A 243 17.78 -10.19 -1.78
CA PHE A 243 17.34 -10.68 -0.48
C PHE A 243 17.78 -12.12 -0.24
N ASN A 244 18.66 -12.71 -1.07
CA ASN A 244 19.14 -14.10 -0.94
C ASN A 244 18.03 -15.12 -0.63
N GLU A 245 16.83 -14.92 -1.18
CA GLU A 245 15.64 -15.71 -0.87
C GLU A 245 15.33 -15.84 0.64
N ILE A 246 15.73 -14.84 1.45
CA ILE A 246 15.52 -14.82 2.89
C ILE A 246 14.03 -14.95 3.18
N PRO A 247 13.62 -16.02 3.89
CA PRO A 247 12.23 -16.21 4.25
C PRO A 247 11.73 -15.06 5.13
N GLY A 248 10.53 -14.55 4.84
CA GLY A 248 9.92 -13.46 5.60
C GLY A 248 10.46 -12.07 5.34
N PHE A 249 11.42 -11.90 4.42
CA PHE A 249 11.93 -10.58 4.09
C PHE A 249 10.84 -9.70 3.47
N CYS A 250 10.39 -8.66 4.20
CA CYS A 250 9.40 -7.71 3.71
C CYS A 250 10.00 -6.74 2.66
N ALA A 251 9.35 -6.52 1.53
CA ALA A 251 9.88 -5.61 0.50
C ALA A 251 10.07 -4.15 0.98
N VAL A 252 9.23 -3.70 1.92
CA VAL A 252 9.14 -2.28 2.31
C VAL A 252 9.71 -1.93 3.68
N GLY A 253 9.89 -2.91 4.56
CA GLY A 253 10.30 -2.66 5.96
C GLY A 253 9.23 -1.93 6.77
N ASP A 254 9.63 -1.23 7.85
CA ASP A 254 8.72 -0.31 8.56
C ASP A 254 8.61 1.01 7.79
N CYS A 255 7.58 1.11 6.97
CA CYS A 255 7.38 2.26 6.11
C CYS A 255 7.20 3.58 6.88
N SER A 256 6.64 3.55 8.09
CA SER A 256 6.42 4.76 8.89
C SER A 256 7.75 5.34 9.38
N ALA A 257 8.62 4.47 9.90
CA ALA A 257 9.99 4.86 10.24
C ALA A 257 10.72 5.41 9.01
N ASN A 258 10.54 4.76 7.85
CA ASN A 258 11.17 5.20 6.62
C ASN A 258 10.76 6.61 6.19
N PHE A 259 9.57 7.11 6.55
CA PHE A 259 9.15 8.49 6.26
C PHE A 259 9.56 9.50 7.32
N PHE A 260 9.41 9.15 8.60
CA PHE A 260 9.39 10.14 9.69
C PHE A 260 10.61 10.09 10.62
N ASP A 261 11.22 8.93 10.81
CA ASP A 261 12.42 8.76 11.64
C ASP A 261 13.52 8.03 10.85
N VAL A 262 14.20 8.81 10.01
CA VAL A 262 15.23 8.30 9.09
C VAL A 262 16.41 7.68 9.84
N GLU A 263 16.76 8.20 11.01
CA GLU A 263 17.90 7.67 11.77
C GLU A 263 17.55 6.34 12.44
N ASP A 264 16.33 6.20 12.97
CA ASP A 264 15.86 4.91 13.47
C ASP A 264 15.73 3.89 12.34
N ALA A 265 15.16 4.28 11.20
CA ALA A 265 15.06 3.41 10.02
C ALA A 265 16.44 2.92 9.54
N LYS A 266 17.44 3.80 9.48
CA LYS A 266 18.84 3.42 9.15
C LYS A 266 19.43 2.45 10.17
N ARG A 267 19.17 2.68 11.46
CA ARG A 267 19.65 1.82 12.55
C ARG A 267 19.06 0.42 12.41
N VAL A 268 17.74 0.30 12.27
CA VAL A 268 17.04 -0.98 12.09
C VAL A 268 17.56 -1.70 10.85
N LEU A 269 17.66 -1.00 9.71
CA LEU A 269 18.17 -1.59 8.47
C LEU A 269 19.60 -2.12 8.63
N LYS A 270 20.49 -1.38 9.30
CA LYS A 270 21.87 -1.82 9.56
C LYS A 270 21.91 -3.06 10.47
N GLU A 271 21.04 -3.10 11.48
CA GLU A 271 20.89 -4.28 12.36
C GLU A 271 20.39 -5.50 11.58
N GLU A 272 19.43 -5.33 10.66
CA GLU A 272 18.93 -6.39 9.79
C GLU A 272 19.99 -6.88 8.79
N GLU A 273 20.71 -5.96 8.12
CA GLU A 273 21.82 -6.28 7.21
C GLU A 273 22.88 -7.12 7.92
N TYR A 274 23.21 -6.77 9.17
CA TYR A 274 24.11 -7.56 10.00
C TYR A 274 23.51 -8.92 10.37
N LYS A 275 22.29 -8.93 10.93
CA LYS A 275 21.63 -10.12 11.47
C LYS A 275 21.40 -11.20 10.40
N PHE A 276 20.94 -10.80 9.21
CA PHE A 276 20.62 -11.75 8.14
C PHE A 276 21.75 -11.91 7.11
N SER A 277 22.93 -11.34 7.37
CA SER A 277 24.13 -11.46 6.50
C SER A 277 23.87 -11.16 5.02
N TRP A 278 23.01 -10.18 4.77
CA TRP A 278 22.68 -9.68 3.44
C TRP A 278 23.15 -8.24 3.32
N ARG A 279 23.27 -7.79 2.08
CA ARG A 279 23.60 -6.41 1.75
C ARG A 279 22.73 -6.01 0.59
N LEU A 280 21.99 -4.91 0.74
CA LEU A 280 21.42 -4.27 -0.43
C LEU A 280 22.56 -3.74 -1.32
N PRO A 281 22.37 -3.72 -2.65
CA PRO A 281 23.31 -3.09 -3.56
C PRO A 281 23.51 -1.65 -3.12
N THR A 282 24.76 -1.21 -3.10
CA THR A 282 25.06 0.22 -2.97
C THR A 282 24.58 0.93 -4.24
N LEU A 283 23.76 1.97 -4.07
CA LEU A 283 23.27 2.84 -5.15
C LEU A 283 24.39 3.61 -5.83
#